data_AF-A0A353P998-F1
#
_entry.id   AF-A0A353P998-F1
#
_cell.length_a   1.000
_cell.length_b   1.000
_cell.length_c   1.000
_cell.angle_alpha   90.00
_cell.angle_beta   90.00
_cell.angle_gamma   90.00
#
_symmetry.space_group_name_H-M   'P 1'
#
loop_
_entity.id
_entity.type
_entity.pdbx_description
1 polymer ?
#
loop_
_entity_poly.entity_id
_entity_poly.type
_entity_poly.pdbx_seq_one_letter_code
_entity_poly.pdbx_strand_id
1 'polypeptide(L)' 'DLKHGLRGWLDRLSAKQREVIERRFGLNGHERATLEQVGKDIGLTRERVRQIQVEALGHLRRIVESEGLTGDTLFC' A
#
# COMPACT_ATOMS: atom_id res chain seq x y z
N ASP A 1 -4.08 -6.69 15.11
CA ASP A 1 -4.90 -6.40 13.92
C ASP A 1 -4.00 -5.85 12.81
N LEU A 2 -3.69 -6.65 11.80
CA LEU A 2 -2.77 -6.27 10.71
C LEU A 2 -3.31 -5.09 9.87
N LYS A 3 -4.62 -4.87 9.85
CA LYS A 3 -5.26 -3.79 9.08
C LYS A 3 -5.01 -2.42 9.71
N HIS A 4 -4.93 -2.33 11.04
CA HIS A 4 -4.59 -1.11 11.75
C HIS A 4 -3.13 -0.68 11.53
N GLY A 5 -2.18 -1.63 11.59
CA GLY A 5 -0.77 -1.36 11.30
C GLY A 5 -0.55 -0.91 9.85
N LEU A 6 -1.26 -1.55 8.91
CA LEU A 6 -1.23 -1.16 7.50
C LEU A 6 -1.66 0.30 7.32
N ARG A 7 -2.75 0.75 7.95
CA ARG A 7 -3.21 2.15 7.88
C ARG A 7 -2.14 3.14 8.34
N GLY A 8 -1.43 2.84 9.43
CA GLY A 8 -0.33 3.67 9.92
C GLY A 8 0.85 3.73 8.94
N TRP A 9 1.20 2.62 8.30
CA TRP A 9 2.26 2.62 7.30
C TRP A 9 1.85 3.30 5.98
N LEU A 10 0.58 3.21 5.59
CA LEU A 10 0.03 3.89 4.42
C LEU A 10 0.09 5.42 4.57
N ASP A 11 0.00 5.94 5.79
CA ASP A 11 0.14 7.38 6.06
C ASP A 11 1.58 7.88 5.79
N ARG A 12 2.57 6.99 5.87
CA ARG A 12 3.98 7.30 5.54
C ARG A 12 4.28 7.19 4.04
N LEU A 13 3.34 6.71 3.22
CA LEU A 13 3.48 6.66 1.76
C LEU A 13 3.11 8.01 1.13
N SER A 14 3.62 8.25 -0.08
CA SER A 14 3.20 9.41 -0.87
C SER A 14 1.71 9.31 -1.24
N ALA A 15 1.01 10.43 -1.38
CA ALA A 15 -0.43 10.46 -1.71
C ALA A 15 -0.80 9.56 -2.91
N LYS A 16 0.02 9.55 -3.97
CA LYS A 16 -0.16 8.66 -5.14
C LYS A 16 0.01 7.16 -4.82
N GLN A 17 0.99 6.81 -3.99
CA GLN A 17 1.23 5.43 -3.57
C GLN A 17 0.10 4.94 -2.66
N ARG A 18 -0.27 5.78 -1.70
CA ARG A 18 -1.39 5.53 -0.79
C ARG A 18 -2.68 5.32 -1.57
N GLU A 19 -3.03 6.21 -2.49
CA GLU A 19 -4.26 6.09 -3.29
C GLU A 19 -4.29 4.79 -4.12
N VAL A 20 -3.18 4.43 -4.77
CA VAL A 20 -3.09 3.17 -5.53
C VAL A 20 -3.32 1.97 -4.62
N ILE A 21 -2.72 1.95 -3.43
CA ILE A 21 -2.86 0.84 -2.47
C ILE A 21 -4.26 0.83 -1.83
N GLU A 22 -4.81 1.99 -1.45
CA GLU A 22 -6.15 2.09 -0.89
C GLU A 22 -7.20 1.54 -1.86
N ARG A 23 -7.13 1.93 -3.13
CA ARG A 23 -8.04 1.40 -4.16
C ARG A 23 -7.78 -0.06 -4.49
N ARG A 24 -6.51 -0.50 -4.55
CA ARG A 24 -6.18 -1.91 -4.85
C ARG A 24 -6.66 -2.87 -3.76
N PHE A 25 -6.56 -2.46 -2.50
CA PHE A 25 -6.89 -3.32 -1.35
C PHE A 25 -8.30 -3.07 -0.80
N GLY A 26 -8.98 -2.03 -1.30
CA GLY A 26 -10.32 -1.64 -0.86
C GLY A 26 -10.30 -1.11 0.58
N LEU A 27 -9.36 -0.21 0.86
CA LEU A 27 -9.16 0.42 2.17
C LEU A 27 -9.81 1.80 2.19
N ASN A 28 -10.11 2.34 3.37
CA ASN A 28 -10.74 3.66 3.54
C ASN A 28 -12.12 3.81 2.85
N GLY A 29 -12.86 2.72 2.69
CA GLY A 29 -14.21 2.75 2.08
C GLY A 29 -14.20 2.72 0.56
N HIS A 30 -13.03 2.57 -0.07
CA HIS A 30 -12.92 2.31 -1.50
C HIS A 30 -13.21 0.83 -1.81
N GLU A 31 -13.82 0.57 -2.96
CA GLU A 31 -13.92 -0.79 -3.49
C GLU A 31 -12.58 -1.27 -4.06
N ARG A 32 -12.38 -2.59 -4.03
CA ARG A 32 -11.18 -3.22 -4.61
C ARG A 32 -11.18 -3.02 -6.13
N ALA A 33 -10.30 -2.15 -6.59
CA ALA A 33 -10.10 -1.85 -8.00
C ALA A 33 -8.92 -2.65 -8.58
N THR A 34 -9.03 -3.04 -9.85
CA THR A 34 -7.93 -3.69 -10.58
C THR A 34 -6.87 -2.65 -10.99
N LEU A 35 -5.66 -3.11 -11.33
CA LEU A 35 -4.59 -2.23 -11.84
C LEU A 35 -5.05 -1.40 -13.04
N GLU A 36 -5.88 -2.00 -13.90
CA GLU A 36 -6.43 -1.33 -15.07
C GLU A 36 -7.46 -0.27 -14.68
N GLN A 37 -8.36 -0.58 -13.74
CA GLN A 37 -9.38 0.35 -13.28
C GLN A 37 -8.76 1.54 -12.55
N VAL A 38 -7.80 1.28 -11.66
CA VAL A 38 -7.02 2.31 -10.98
C VAL A 38 -6.29 3.16 -12.02
N GLY A 39 -5.59 2.56 -12.98
CA GLY A 39 -4.89 3.31 -14.04
C GLY A 39 -5.81 4.20 -14.86
N LYS A 40 -6.98 3.70 -15.25
CA LYS A 40 -8.01 4.49 -15.96
C LYS A 40 -8.48 5.69 -15.12
N ASP A 41 -8.67 5.51 -13.82
CA ASP A 41 -9.20 6.55 -12.92
C ASP A 41 -8.19 7.68 -12.66
N ILE A 42 -6.92 7.35 -12.42
CA ILE A 42 -5.84 8.34 -12.20
C ILE A 42 -5.18 8.82 -13.50
N GLY A 43 -5.64 8.36 -14.67
CA GLY A 43 -5.05 8.69 -15.96
C GLY A 43 -3.62 8.16 -16.16
N LEU A 44 -3.29 7.03 -15.52
CA LEU A 44 -1.99 6.39 -15.59
C LEU A 44 -2.07 5.07 -16.36
N THR A 45 -0.96 4.71 -17.03
CA THR A 45 -0.86 3.40 -17.67
C THR A 45 -0.81 2.29 -16.62
N ARG A 46 -1.27 1.08 -17.00
CA ARG A 46 -1.21 -0.11 -16.15
C ARG A 46 0.20 -0.36 -15.57
N GLU A 47 1.23 -0.10 -16.38
CA GLU A 47 2.62 -0.31 -15.99
C GLU A 47 3.04 0.72 -14.95
N ARG A 48 2.59 1.97 -15.09
CA ARG A 48 2.86 3.01 -14.10
C ARG A 48 2.21 2.70 -12.75
N VAL A 49 0.97 2.21 -12.75
CA VAL A 49 0.29 1.76 -11.53
C VAL A 49 1.03 0.59 -10.89
N ARG A 50 1.51 -0.37 -11.70
CA ARG A 50 2.33 -1.49 -11.21
C ARG A 50 3.62 -1.01 -10.56
N GLN A 51 4.32 -0.07 -11.18
CA GLN A 51 5.54 0.51 -10.60
C GLN A 51 5.25 1.20 -9.27
N ILE A 52 4.22 2.05 -9.21
CA ILE A 52 3.80 2.71 -7.97
C ILE A 52 3.46 1.69 -6.88
N GLN A 53 2.78 0.59 -7.24
CA GLN A 53 2.49 -0.49 -6.31
C GLN A 53 3.76 -1.14 -5.77
N VAL A 54 4.72 -1.48 -6.64
CA VAL A 54 5.99 -2.10 -6.23
C VAL A 54 6.81 -1.15 -5.35
N GLU A 55 6.88 0.14 -5.71
CA GLU A 55 7.53 1.17 -4.91
C GLU A 55 6.87 1.31 -3.52
N ALA A 56 5.54 1.34 -3.49
CA ALA A 56 4.77 1.40 -2.24
C ALA A 56 5.03 0.18 -1.35
N LEU A 57 5.04 -1.03 -1.93
CA LEU A 57 5.34 -2.28 -1.22
C LEU A 57 6.79 -2.32 -0.71
N GLY A 58 7.75 -1.84 -1.51
CA GLY A 58 9.15 -1.73 -1.09
C GLY A 58 9.33 -0.76 0.07
N HIS A 59 8.59 0.36 0.04
CA HIS A 59 8.62 1.34 1.12
C HIS A 59 7.94 0.80 2.39
N LEU A 60 6.78 0.15 2.24
CA LEU A 60 6.10 -0.58 3.31
C LEU A 60 7.04 -1.59 3.97
N ARG A 61 7.72 -2.43 3.17
CA ARG A 61 8.68 -3.42 3.68
C ARG A 61 9.78 -2.77 4.52
N ARG A 62 10.35 -1.66 4.06
CA ARG A 62 11.35 -0.90 4.83
C ARG A 62 10.79 -0.34 6.14
N ILE A 63 9.54 0.13 6.14
CA ILE A 63 8.90 0.61 7.37
C ILE A 63 8.71 -0.55 8.35
N VAL A 64 8.19 -1.71 7.89
CA VAL A 64 8.05 -2.90 8.75
C VAL A 64 9.39 -3.36 9.31
N GLU A 65 10.44 -3.39 8.47
CA GLU A 65 11.81 -3.71 8.88
C GLU A 65 12.35 -2.69 9.90
N SER A 66 12.10 -1.39 9.69
CA SER A 66 12.56 -0.31 10.58
C SER A 66 11.80 -0.24 11.91
N GLU A 67 10.52 -0.61 11.93
CA GLU A 67 9.68 -0.62 13.13
C GLU A 67 9.91 -1.90 13.97
N GLY A 68 10.88 -2.76 13.60
CA GLY A 68 11.21 -3.96 14.36
C GLY A 68 10.10 -5.02 14.36
N LEU A 69 9.12 -4.89 13.47
CA LEU A 69 8.04 -5.86 13.26
C LEU A 69 8.50 -7.01 12.36
N THR A 70 9.74 -7.44 12.54
CA THR A 70 10.17 -8.81 12.25
C THR A 70 9.57 -9.68 13.35
N GLY A 71 9.01 -10.85 12.99
CA GLY A 71 8.16 -11.71 13.82
C GLY A 71 8.70 -12.21 15.18
N ASP A 72 9.80 -11.64 15.67
CA ASP A 72 10.35 -11.83 17.01
C ASP A 72 9.48 -11.19 18.11
N THR A 73 8.79 -10.09 17.81
CA THR A 73 7.84 -9.44 18.75
C THR A 73 6.50 -10.16 18.90
N LEU A 74 6.27 -11.25 18.16
CA LEU A 74 5.05 -12.07 18.25
C LEU A 74 5.21 -13.29 19.18
N PHE A 75 6.41 -13.54 19.70
CA PHE A 75 6.70 -14.70 20.56
C PHE A 75 7.21 -14.34 21.97
N CYS A 76 6.98 -13.10 22.44
CA CYS A 76 7.15 -12.77 23.85
C CYS A 76 5.82 -12.65 24.57
#